data_AF-A0A1Q8VDE3-F1
#
_entry.id   AF-A0A1Q8VDE3-F1
#
_cell.length_a   1.000
_cell.length_b   1.000
_cell.length_c   1.000
_cell.angle_alpha   90.00
_cell.angle_beta   90.00
_cell.angle_gamma   90.00
#
_symmetry.space_group_name_H-M   'P 1'
#
loop_
_entity.id
_entity.type
_entity.pdbx_description
1 polymer ?
#
loop_
_entity_poly.entity_id
_entity_poly.type
_entity_poly.pdbx_seq_one_letter_code
_entity_poly.pdbx_strand_id
1 'polypeptide(L)'
;MTQPPNPGQPFYQQQPSAPSAPVPGQPYPPQQQFQGAPGAPAAPGAPGQPFAQAPAGDSFMGNLFDTAKPFAEKFGKVLFYIAAIALVVSWLYSAYKAGDLTGGHDIQLEGGNFNFGRFLLSLLFDAPWVAAEIGLIRLFIELVINSGKKN
;
A
#
# COMPACT_ATOMS: atom_id res chain seq x y z
N MET A 1 34.28 45.77 0.78
CA MET A 1 33.14 46.08 1.68
C MET A 1 31.89 45.60 0.97
N THR A 2 31.27 44.51 1.43
CA THR A 2 30.03 44.00 0.81
C THR A 2 28.83 44.69 1.45
N GLN A 3 27.96 45.23 0.61
CA GLN A 3 26.74 45.93 0.98
C GLN A 3 25.83 44.99 1.81
N PRO A 4 25.22 45.45 2.92
CA PRO A 4 24.32 44.62 3.71
C PRO A 4 23.05 44.26 2.89
N PRO A 5 22.51 43.04 3.03
CA PRO A 5 21.30 42.62 2.32
C PRO A 5 20.07 43.46 2.70
N ASN A 6 19.23 43.79 1.71
CA ASN A 6 18.02 44.57 1.93
C ASN A 6 16.93 43.68 2.60
N PRO A 7 16.27 44.12 3.69
CA PRO A 7 15.28 43.30 4.38
C PRO A 7 14.09 42.93 3.49
N GLY A 8 13.75 41.64 3.42
CA GLY A 8 12.60 41.12 2.64
C GLY A 8 12.96 40.37 1.35
N GLN A 9 14.24 40.33 0.97
CA GLN A 9 14.71 39.46 -0.12
C GLN A 9 14.91 38.03 0.41
N PRO A 10 14.42 36.98 -0.28
CA PRO A 10 14.73 35.61 0.09
C PRO A 10 16.25 35.41 0.04
N PHE A 11 16.81 34.79 1.08
CA PHE A 11 18.22 34.48 1.16
C PHE A 11 18.51 33.35 0.15
N TYR A 12 18.90 33.71 -1.06
CA TYR A 12 19.55 32.77 -1.94
C TYR A 12 20.90 32.45 -1.30
N GLN A 13 21.10 31.19 -0.88
CA GLN A 13 22.44 30.70 -0.57
C GLN A 13 23.31 31.11 -1.75
N GLN A 14 24.42 31.82 -1.49
CA GLN A 14 25.34 32.23 -2.53
C GLN A 14 25.74 30.97 -3.29
N GLN A 15 25.15 30.81 -4.47
CA GLN A 15 25.54 29.78 -5.39
C GLN A 15 27.03 30.05 -5.66
N PRO A 16 27.93 29.09 -5.39
CA PRO A 16 29.33 29.27 -5.69
C PRO A 16 29.42 29.75 -7.14
N SER A 17 30.04 30.90 -7.35
CA SER A 17 30.25 31.45 -8.68
C SER A 17 30.71 30.32 -9.60
N ALA A 18 30.01 30.12 -10.71
CA ALA A 18 30.38 29.08 -11.66
C ALA A 18 31.88 29.21 -11.98
N PRO A 19 32.67 28.12 -11.90
CA PRO A 19 34.08 28.19 -12.21
C PRO A 19 34.26 28.82 -13.58
N SER A 20 35.07 29.87 -13.65
CA SER A 20 35.43 30.51 -14.91
C SER A 20 35.89 29.44 -15.90
N ALA A 21 35.45 29.57 -17.16
CA ALA A 21 35.73 28.60 -18.21
C ALA A 21 37.22 28.24 -18.26
N PRO A 22 37.58 26.95 -18.38
CA PRO A 22 38.98 26.55 -18.46
C PRO A 22 39.66 27.17 -19.69
N VAL A 23 40.91 27.60 -19.51
CA VAL A 23 41.78 28.04 -20.60
C VAL A 23 42.04 26.83 -21.52
N PRO A 24 41.96 26.98 -22.86
CA PRO A 24 42.18 25.89 -23.79
C PRO A 24 43.53 25.19 -23.57
N GLY A 25 43.51 23.87 -23.37
CA GLY A 25 44.72 23.03 -23.24
C GLY A 25 44.99 22.44 -21.86
N GLN A 26 44.19 22.73 -20.82
CA GLN A 26 44.34 22.12 -19.50
C GLN A 26 43.42 20.91 -19.29
N PRO A 27 43.90 19.78 -18.73
CA PRO A 27 43.05 18.67 -18.31
C PRO A 27 42.06 19.10 -17.24
N TYR A 28 40.81 18.65 -17.34
CA TYR A 28 39.82 18.86 -16.28
C TYR A 28 40.28 18.18 -14.99
N PRO A 29 40.17 18.84 -13.81
CA PRO A 29 40.41 18.18 -12.54
C PRO A 29 39.38 17.06 -12.33
N PRO A 30 39.78 15.90 -11.76
CA PRO A 30 38.85 14.81 -11.50
C PRO A 30 37.75 15.29 -10.55
N GLN A 31 36.49 15.25 -11.01
CA GLN A 31 35.34 15.55 -10.17
C GLN A 31 35.25 14.47 -9.10
N GLN A 32 35.30 14.87 -7.84
CA GLN A 32 35.02 13.99 -6.71
C GLN A 32 33.59 13.47 -6.86
N GLN A 33 33.46 12.17 -7.14
CA GLN A 33 32.19 11.49 -7.27
C GLN A 33 31.60 11.36 -5.86
N PHE A 34 30.77 12.34 -5.47
CA PHE A 34 30.04 12.30 -4.21
C PHE A 34 29.13 11.07 -4.22
N GLN A 35 29.45 10.08 -3.38
CA GLN A 35 28.64 8.89 -3.20
C GLN A 35 27.38 9.29 -2.41
N GLY A 36 26.28 9.51 -3.14
CA GLY A 36 25.01 9.95 -2.57
C GLY A 36 24.42 8.91 -1.60
N ALA A 37 23.86 9.39 -0.49
CA ALA A 37 23.19 8.56 0.51
C ALA A 37 21.93 7.88 -0.06
N PRO A 38 21.55 6.67 0.44
CA PRO A 38 20.36 5.97 -0.02
C PRO A 38 19.10 6.80 0.21
N GLY A 39 18.38 7.14 -0.88
CA GLY A 39 17.07 7.82 -0.82
C GLY A 39 17.01 9.27 -1.30
N ALA A 40 18.12 9.86 -1.75
CA ALA A 40 18.08 11.19 -2.38
C ALA A 40 17.53 11.11 -3.82
N PRO A 41 16.71 12.08 -4.28
CA PRO A 41 16.28 12.16 -5.67
C PRO A 41 17.50 12.20 -6.59
N ALA A 42 17.56 11.28 -7.56
CA ALA A 42 18.63 11.26 -8.53
C ALA A 42 18.70 12.61 -9.24
N ALA A 43 19.81 13.33 -9.09
CA ALA A 43 20.07 14.53 -9.87
C ALA A 43 20.03 14.16 -11.37
N PRO A 44 19.50 15.04 -12.25
CA PRO A 44 19.44 14.78 -13.68
C PRO A 44 20.82 14.40 -14.22
N GLY A 45 20.95 13.19 -14.74
CA GLY A 45 22.21 12.66 -15.27
C GLY A 45 22.74 13.50 -16.44
N ALA A 46 24.07 13.60 -16.54
CA ALA A 46 24.73 14.30 -17.62
C ALA A 46 24.37 13.69 -19.00
N PRO A 47 24.32 14.49 -20.07
CA PRO A 47 23.92 14.02 -21.40
C PRO A 47 24.82 12.87 -21.88
N GLY A 48 24.23 11.71 -22.15
CA GLY A 48 24.92 10.54 -22.70
C GLY A 48 25.21 9.40 -21.72
N GLN A 49 24.90 9.55 -20.42
CA GLN A 49 24.83 8.38 -19.55
C GLN A 49 23.49 7.66 -19.75
N PRO A 50 23.47 6.32 -19.92
CA PRO A 50 22.24 5.57 -19.79
C PRO A 50 21.66 5.93 -18.44
N PHE A 51 20.44 6.49 -18.42
CA PHE A 51 19.72 6.69 -17.17
C PHE A 51 19.77 5.36 -16.42
N ALA A 52 20.30 5.38 -15.20
CA ALA A 52 20.16 4.23 -14.31
C ALA A 52 18.66 3.95 -14.28
N GLN A 53 18.27 2.78 -14.79
CA GLN A 53 16.86 2.39 -14.83
C GLN A 53 16.37 2.51 -13.40
N ALA A 54 15.47 3.46 -13.16
CA ALA A 54 14.85 3.63 -11.87
C ALA A 54 14.39 2.23 -11.44
N PRO A 55 14.68 1.78 -10.20
CA PRO A 55 14.14 0.53 -9.71
C PRO A 55 12.67 0.54 -10.07
N ALA A 56 12.23 -0.41 -10.90
CA ALA A 56 10.84 -0.46 -11.31
C ALA A 56 10.04 -0.53 -10.01
N GLY A 57 9.44 0.60 -9.64
CA GLY A 57 8.79 0.73 -8.36
C GLY A 57 7.66 -0.27 -8.36
N ASP A 58 7.75 -1.29 -7.52
CA ASP A 58 6.73 -2.30 -7.26
C ASP A 58 5.44 -1.59 -6.81
N SER A 59 4.71 -1.04 -7.77
CA SER A 59 3.54 -0.22 -7.52
C SER A 59 2.41 -1.15 -7.11
N PHE A 60 1.72 -0.83 -6.01
CA PHE A 60 0.59 -1.63 -5.52
C PHE A 60 -0.42 -1.89 -6.63
N MET A 61 -0.80 -0.88 -7.42
CA MET A 61 -1.72 -1.05 -8.55
C MET A 61 -1.13 -1.88 -9.70
N GLY A 62 0.17 -1.78 -9.98
CA GLY A 62 0.82 -2.64 -10.98
C GLY A 62 0.77 -4.11 -10.58
N ASN A 63 1.07 -4.40 -9.31
CA ASN A 63 1.02 -5.75 -8.74
C ASN A 63 -0.41 -6.25 -8.44
N LEU A 64 -1.40 -5.36 -8.36
CA LEU A 64 -2.80 -5.73 -8.15
C LEU A 64 -3.44 -6.32 -9.42
N PHE A 65 -3.10 -5.73 -10.57
CA PHE A 65 -3.61 -6.16 -11.88
C PHE A 65 -2.72 -7.22 -12.54
N ASP A 66 -1.42 -7.24 -12.23
CA ASP A 66 -0.55 -8.37 -12.53
C ASP A 66 -0.83 -9.47 -11.50
N THR A 67 -1.82 -10.32 -11.80
CA THR A 67 -2.40 -11.34 -10.90
C THR A 67 -1.41 -12.48 -10.66
N ALA A 68 -0.26 -12.15 -10.08
CA ALA A 68 0.92 -12.98 -10.10
C ALA A 68 1.31 -13.41 -8.68
N LYS A 69 1.97 -14.56 -8.63
CA LYS A 69 2.62 -15.14 -7.44
C LYS A 69 3.34 -14.12 -6.54
N PRO A 70 4.08 -13.10 -7.04
CA PRO A 70 4.75 -12.11 -6.20
C PRO A 70 3.78 -11.24 -5.38
N PHE A 71 2.58 -10.96 -5.89
CA PHE A 71 1.56 -10.22 -5.16
C PHE A 71 0.99 -11.04 -4.00
N ALA A 72 0.65 -12.32 -4.24
CA ALA A 72 0.16 -13.22 -3.21
C ALA A 72 1.22 -13.49 -2.13
N GLU A 73 2.50 -13.59 -2.49
CA GLU A 73 3.60 -13.73 -1.54
C GLU A 73 3.77 -12.50 -0.64
N LYS A 74 3.65 -11.29 -1.20
CA LYS A 74 3.81 -10.03 -0.44
C LYS A 74 2.57 -9.67 0.39
N PHE A 75 1.38 -9.81 -0.19
CA PHE A 75 0.14 -9.27 0.40
C PHE A 75 -0.85 -10.35 0.83
N GLY A 76 -0.68 -11.60 0.44
CA GLY A 76 -1.66 -12.67 0.69
C GLY A 76 -1.99 -12.84 2.18
N LYS A 77 -1.01 -12.73 3.07
CA LYS A 77 -1.25 -12.80 4.53
C LYS A 77 -2.11 -11.63 5.03
N VAL A 78 -1.82 -10.40 4.59
CA VAL A 78 -2.57 -9.20 5.00
C VAL A 78 -4.00 -9.24 4.44
N LEU A 79 -4.13 -9.56 3.15
CA LEU A 79 -5.43 -9.68 2.48
C LEU A 79 -6.29 -10.80 3.09
N PHE A 80 -5.67 -11.92 3.46
CA PHE A 80 -6.35 -12.99 4.18
C PHE A 80 -6.96 -12.50 5.49
N TYR A 81 -6.21 -11.78 6.32
CA TYR A 81 -6.74 -11.27 7.59
C TYR A 81 -7.87 -10.27 7.38
N ILE A 82 -7.73 -9.36 6.41
CA ILE A 82 -8.79 -8.39 6.08
C ILE A 82 -10.05 -9.12 5.64
N ALA A 83 -9.94 -10.09 4.73
CA ALA A 83 -11.07 -10.88 4.26
C ALA A 83 -11.71 -11.71 5.39
N ALA A 84 -10.91 -12.38 6.22
CA ALA A 84 -11.41 -13.17 7.34
C ALA A 84 -12.16 -12.30 8.35
N ILE A 85 -11.63 -11.12 8.71
CA ILE A 85 -12.31 -10.17 9.60
C ILE A 85 -13.61 -9.68 8.96
N ALA A 86 -13.58 -9.32 7.68
CA ALA A 86 -14.77 -8.86 6.96
C ALA A 86 -15.87 -9.93 6.94
N LEU A 87 -15.52 -11.20 6.71
CA LEU A 87 -16.44 -12.33 6.76
C LEU A 87 -17.03 -12.52 8.17
N VAL A 88 -16.19 -12.50 9.22
CA VAL A 88 -16.66 -12.63 10.60
C VAL A 88 -17.60 -11.49 10.98
N VAL A 89 -17.28 -10.25 10.64
CA VAL A 89 -18.16 -9.10 10.91
C VAL A 89 -19.47 -9.22 10.13
N SER A 90 -19.42 -9.62 8.87
CA SER A 90 -20.62 -9.81 8.03
C SER A 90 -21.51 -10.93 8.56
N TRP A 91 -20.91 -12.01 9.05
CA TRP A 91 -21.61 -13.11 9.71
C TRP A 91 -22.30 -12.67 11.00
N LEU A 92 -21.59 -11.96 11.89
CA LEU A 92 -22.16 -11.43 13.13
C LEU A 92 -23.31 -10.46 12.85
N TYR A 93 -23.16 -9.59 11.86
CA TYR A 93 -24.21 -8.67 11.43
C TYR A 93 -25.43 -9.41 10.88
N SER A 94 -25.22 -10.46 10.09
CA SER A 94 -26.31 -11.28 9.54
C SER A 94 -27.07 -12.01 10.65
N ALA A 95 -26.36 -12.58 11.62
CA ALA A 95 -26.98 -13.20 12.80
C ALA A 95 -27.79 -12.19 13.62
N TYR A 96 -27.24 -10.98 13.84
CA TYR A 96 -27.95 -9.90 14.52
C TYR A 96 -29.25 -9.54 13.80
N LYS A 97 -29.20 -9.33 12.48
CA LYS A 97 -30.37 -9.06 11.66
C LYS A 97 -31.39 -10.19 11.67
N ALA A 98 -30.96 -11.45 11.80
CA ALA A 98 -31.87 -12.58 11.92
C ALA A 98 -32.62 -12.56 13.25
N GLY A 99 -31.99 -12.06 14.33
CA GLY A 99 -32.62 -11.87 15.64
C GLY A 99 -33.52 -10.64 15.72
N ASP A 100 -33.28 -9.63 14.90
CA ASP A 100 -34.08 -8.41 14.87
C ASP A 100 -35.42 -8.62 14.13
N LEU A 101 -36.53 -8.62 14.88
CA LEU A 101 -37.88 -8.79 14.33
C LEU A 101 -38.46 -7.47 13.77
N THR A 102 -37.78 -6.33 13.96
CA THR A 102 -38.29 -5.00 13.54
C THR A 102 -37.94 -4.63 12.10
N GLY A 103 -37.33 -5.54 11.33
CA GLY A 103 -36.75 -5.31 10.00
C GLY A 103 -37.69 -4.96 8.84
N GLY A 104 -38.86 -4.34 9.09
CA GLY A 104 -39.85 -4.02 8.06
C GLY A 104 -40.38 -2.59 8.14
N HIS A 105 -41.32 -2.32 9.04
CA HIS A 105 -41.97 -1.02 9.18
C HIS A 105 -42.36 -0.86 10.64
N ASP A 106 -41.94 0.25 11.24
CA ASP A 106 -42.74 1.11 12.11
C ASP A 106 -41.80 1.98 12.94
N ILE A 107 -41.54 3.19 12.40
CA ILE A 107 -40.98 4.31 13.16
C ILE A 107 -42.10 4.88 14.03
N GLN A 108 -42.71 4.06 14.87
CA GLN A 108 -43.61 4.51 15.92
C GLN A 108 -43.29 3.69 17.17
N LEU A 109 -42.96 4.44 18.21
CA LEU A 109 -42.52 4.02 19.53
C LEU A 109 -43.17 2.72 20.03
N GLU A 110 -42.46 1.59 19.95
CA GLU A 110 -42.69 0.46 20.87
C GLU A 110 -41.44 -0.41 20.92
N GLY A 111 -41.04 -0.84 22.12
CA GLY A 111 -39.75 -1.47 22.39
C GLY A 111 -39.41 -2.61 21.42
N GLY A 112 -38.31 -2.47 20.69
CA GLY A 112 -37.87 -3.43 19.67
C GLY A 112 -37.79 -4.85 20.23
N ASN A 113 -38.56 -5.76 19.64
CA ASN A 113 -38.58 -7.17 20.04
C ASN A 113 -37.39 -7.90 19.41
N PHE A 114 -36.37 -8.22 20.20
CA PHE A 114 -35.22 -9.01 19.76
C PHE A 114 -35.42 -10.50 20.06
N ASN A 115 -35.39 -11.34 19.03
CA ASN A 115 -35.43 -12.79 19.16
C ASN A 115 -34.03 -13.37 19.33
N PHE A 116 -33.60 -13.50 20.59
CA PHE A 116 -32.29 -14.06 20.93
C PHE A 116 -32.10 -15.51 20.46
N GLY A 117 -33.17 -16.33 20.44
CA GLY A 117 -33.10 -17.70 19.94
C GLY A 117 -32.75 -17.74 18.45
N ARG A 118 -33.40 -16.91 17.64
CA ARG A 118 -33.14 -16.81 16.20
C ARG A 118 -31.75 -16.24 15.90
N PHE A 119 -31.30 -15.27 16.69
CA PHE A 119 -29.92 -14.79 16.67
C PHE A 119 -28.93 -15.93 16.92
N LEU A 120 -29.08 -16.69 18.02
CA LEU A 120 -28.16 -17.77 18.36
C LEU A 120 -28.18 -18.90 17.33
N LEU A 121 -29.35 -19.24 16.77
CA LEU A 121 -29.46 -20.25 15.73
C LEU A 121 -28.73 -19.81 14.46
N SER A 122 -28.97 -18.59 13.95
CA SER A 122 -28.23 -18.08 12.79
C SER A 122 -26.74 -18.01 13.07
N LEU A 123 -26.33 -17.53 14.25
CA LEU A 123 -24.93 -17.52 14.65
C LEU A 123 -24.33 -18.93 14.56
N LEU A 124 -24.90 -19.91 15.26
CA LEU A 124 -24.31 -21.26 15.33
C LEU A 124 -24.36 -22.02 14.00
N PHE A 125 -25.47 -21.94 13.25
CA PHE A 125 -25.68 -22.74 12.05
C PHE A 125 -25.03 -22.14 10.80
N ASP A 126 -24.79 -20.83 10.76
CA ASP A 126 -24.06 -20.19 9.66
C ASP A 126 -22.53 -20.26 9.87
N ALA A 127 -22.07 -20.51 11.11
CA ALA A 127 -20.64 -20.60 11.45
C ALA A 127 -19.85 -21.60 10.58
N PRO A 128 -20.33 -22.84 10.31
CA PRO A 128 -19.62 -23.79 9.47
C PRO A 128 -19.42 -23.28 8.04
N TRP A 129 -20.40 -22.56 7.49
CA TRP A 129 -20.30 -22.00 6.15
C TRP A 129 -19.24 -20.91 6.08
N VAL A 130 -19.25 -19.97 7.04
CA VAL A 130 -18.26 -18.90 7.14
C VAL A 130 -16.85 -19.46 7.35
N ALA A 131 -16.71 -20.50 8.17
CA ALA A 131 -15.44 -21.20 8.35
C ALA A 131 -14.94 -21.84 7.04
N ALA A 132 -15.84 -22.42 6.24
CA ALA A 132 -15.49 -22.96 4.93
C ALA A 132 -15.01 -21.87 3.96
N GLU A 133 -15.67 -20.70 3.92
CA GLU A 133 -15.23 -19.56 3.10
C GLU A 133 -13.84 -19.06 3.48
N ILE A 134 -13.57 -18.92 4.79
CA ILE A 134 -12.24 -18.55 5.29
C ILE A 134 -11.20 -19.60 4.90
N GLY A 135 -11.53 -20.88 5.05
CA GLY A 135 -10.67 -22.00 4.65
C GLY A 135 -10.36 -22.02 3.15
N LEU A 136 -11.36 -21.75 2.31
CA LEU A 136 -11.19 -21.67 0.85
C LEU A 136 -10.30 -20.51 0.43
N ILE A 137 -10.48 -19.32 1.03
CA ILE A 137 -9.60 -18.17 0.76
C ILE A 137 -8.15 -18.53 1.14
N ARG A 138 -7.97 -19.18 2.30
CA ARG A 138 -6.65 -19.62 2.73
C ARG A 138 -6.01 -20.60 1.75
N LEU A 139 -6.78 -21.62 1.33
CA LEU A 139 -6.35 -22.63 0.37
C LEU A 139 -5.98 -21.99 -0.97
N PHE A 140 -6.78 -21.06 -1.46
CA PHE A 140 -6.52 -20.36 -2.71
C PHE A 140 -5.20 -19.57 -2.67
N ILE A 141 -4.95 -18.83 -1.59
CA ILE A 141 -3.69 -18.08 -1.41
C ILE A 141 -2.50 -19.04 -1.38
N GLU A 142 -2.60 -20.15 -0.64
CA GLU A 142 -1.53 -21.15 -0.57
C GLU A 142 -1.30 -21.84 -1.92
N LEU A 143 -2.36 -22.11 -2.69
CA LEU A 143 -2.26 -22.68 -4.02
C LEU A 143 -1.53 -21.72 -4.97
N VAL A 144 -1.90 -20.44 -4.98
CA VAL A 144 -1.23 -19.42 -5.81
C VAL A 144 0.25 -19.32 -5.45
N ILE A 145 0.59 -19.29 -4.16
CA ILE A 145 1.98 -19.23 -3.69
C ILE A 145 2.76 -20.51 -4.03
N ASN A 146 2.14 -21.68 -3.99
CA ASN A 146 2.85 -22.93 -4.25
C ASN A 146 2.89 -23.34 -5.74
N SER A 147 2.05 -22.76 -6.59
CA SER A 147 1.91 -23.09 -8.03
C SER A 147 3.18 -22.94 -8.86
N GLY A 148 4.16 -22.13 -8.42
CA GLY A 148 5.42 -21.90 -9.13
C GLY A 148 6.62 -22.73 -8.67
N LYS A 149 6.47 -23.61 -7.67
CA LYS A 149 7.57 -24.50 -7.22
C LYS A 149 7.68 -25.67 -8.21
N LYS A 150 8.68 -25.66 -9.08
CA LYS A 150 9.08 -26.85 -9.85
C LYS A 150 9.76 -27.83 -8.89
N ASN A 151 9.23 -29.07 -8.84
CA ASN A 151 9.88 -30.20 -8.19
C ASN A 151 11.23 -30.54 -8.84
#